data_AF-A0A1A9ZCB7-F1
#
_entry.id   AF-A0A1A9ZCB7-F1
#
_cell.length_a   1.000
_cell.length_b   1.000
_cell.length_c   1.000
_cell.angle_alpha   90.00
_cell.angle_beta   90.00
_cell.angle_gamma   90.00
#
_symmetry.space_group_name_H-M   'P 1'
#
loop_
_entity.id
_entity.type
_entity.pdbx_description
1 polymer ?
#
loop_
_entity_poly.entity_id
_entity_poly.type
_entity_poly.pdbx_seq_one_letter_code
_entity_poly.pdbx_strand_id
1 'polypeptide(L)'
;MNEEKDVRARRRPNEEQMKIPACHLSIFQAWETFLQEVETDSQASNDVASVLSRQPLCALQNFQTLIEKKTNSNVYWPAAELYYAGKRQYSYNSGCVGIKSVIIYVSRPMLDKSFHRKVQSRKIFTHRESFETIIAKTEEKLSKCRLDYKQFYMSHRQNPTQHTLTEYIDAHNAYVQQLHATNAMLETYHCETVPQLMQELEEIHNDLYSIIADSILNGADCIANKLFDLQDRSWDTVSEKESLKFRHNHG
;
A
#
# COMPACT_ATOMS: atom_id res chain seq x y z
N MET A 1 -58.57 8.34 -49.84
CA MET A 1 -58.20 7.20 -48.98
C MET A 1 -56.69 7.15 -48.97
N ASN A 2 -56.07 7.95 -48.10
CA ASN A 2 -54.62 7.95 -47.91
C ASN A 2 -54.38 7.73 -46.41
N GLU A 3 -53.78 6.59 -46.17
CA GLU A 3 -53.42 5.99 -44.90
C GLU A 3 -52.36 6.80 -44.15
N GLU A 4 -52.48 6.75 -42.82
CA GLU A 4 -51.40 6.48 -41.89
C GLU A 4 -49.98 6.83 -42.34
N LYS A 5 -49.42 7.91 -41.77
CA LYS A 5 -48.00 7.99 -41.35
C LYS A 5 -47.66 9.31 -40.64
N ASP A 6 -48.55 9.82 -39.80
CA ASP A 6 -48.26 11.01 -38.97
C ASP A 6 -48.22 10.69 -37.47
N VAL A 7 -47.51 9.60 -37.13
CA VAL A 7 -47.29 9.17 -35.72
C VAL A 7 -45.81 9.19 -35.34
N ARG A 8 -44.90 9.48 -36.26
CA ARG A 8 -43.45 9.48 -36.00
C ARG A 8 -42.85 10.86 -35.70
N ALA A 9 -43.69 11.85 -35.40
CA ALA A 9 -43.28 13.23 -35.13
C ALA A 9 -43.58 13.65 -33.67
N ARG A 10 -43.10 12.90 -32.67
CA ARG A 10 -43.11 13.40 -31.26
C ARG A 10 -42.22 12.64 -30.26
N ARG A 11 -41.04 12.17 -30.65
CA ARG A 11 -39.96 11.92 -29.66
C ARG A 11 -38.83 12.90 -29.95
N ARG A 12 -38.77 13.94 -29.13
CA ARG A 12 -37.64 14.86 -29.03
C ARG A 12 -36.37 14.02 -28.89
N PRO A 13 -35.31 14.24 -29.69
CA PRO A 13 -33.99 13.74 -29.33
C PRO A 13 -33.57 14.57 -28.12
N ASN A 14 -33.97 14.16 -26.92
CA ASN A 14 -33.10 14.42 -25.78
C ASN A 14 -31.82 13.69 -26.17
N GLU A 15 -30.83 14.47 -26.62
CA GLU A 15 -29.47 13.98 -26.77
C GLU A 15 -29.18 13.14 -25.52
N GLU A 16 -29.03 11.84 -25.70
CA GLU A 16 -28.50 10.94 -24.68
C GLU A 16 -27.03 11.33 -24.50
N GLN A 17 -26.83 12.51 -23.91
CA GLN A 17 -25.53 12.99 -23.53
C GLN A 17 -25.01 12.02 -22.47
N MET A 18 -23.75 11.64 -22.63
CA MET A 18 -23.00 10.82 -21.69
C MET A 18 -23.22 11.37 -20.27
N LYS A 19 -23.92 10.60 -19.42
CA LYS A 19 -24.26 11.03 -18.06
C LYS A 19 -23.07 10.80 -17.15
N ILE A 20 -22.20 11.80 -17.04
CA ILE A 20 -21.13 11.79 -16.05
C ILE A 20 -21.60 12.58 -14.82
N PRO A 21 -21.69 11.99 -13.62
CA PRO A 21 -22.00 12.72 -12.39
C PRO A 21 -20.95 13.80 -12.10
N ALA A 22 -21.39 14.99 -11.69
CA ALA A 22 -20.50 16.14 -11.44
C ALA A 22 -19.46 15.91 -10.32
N CYS A 23 -19.68 14.95 -9.42
CA CYS A 23 -18.76 14.58 -8.35
C CYS A 23 -17.66 13.57 -8.78
N HIS A 24 -17.69 13.12 -10.04
CA HIS A 24 -16.78 12.08 -10.55
C HIS A 24 -15.30 12.47 -10.43
N LEU A 25 -14.92 13.71 -10.79
CA LEU A 25 -13.51 14.12 -10.68
C LEU A 25 -13.03 14.25 -9.23
N SER A 26 -13.86 14.75 -8.33
CA SER A 26 -13.47 14.93 -6.92
C SER A 26 -13.29 13.59 -6.20
N ILE A 27 -14.17 12.62 -6.47
CA ILE A 27 -14.07 11.30 -5.84
C ILE A 27 -12.87 10.52 -6.41
N PHE A 28 -12.60 10.68 -7.70
CA PHE A 28 -11.45 10.10 -8.37
C PHE A 28 -10.12 10.66 -7.84
N GLN A 29 -10.03 11.97 -7.62
CA GLN A 29 -8.83 12.59 -7.02
C GLN A 29 -8.61 12.16 -5.57
N ALA A 30 -9.68 12.10 -4.78
CA ALA A 30 -9.61 11.57 -3.42
C ALA A 30 -9.15 10.10 -3.42
N TRP A 31 -9.65 9.31 -4.38
CA TRP A 31 -9.27 7.92 -4.57
C TRP A 31 -7.78 7.76 -4.90
N GLU A 32 -7.27 8.51 -5.88
CA GLU A 32 -5.83 8.50 -6.24
C GLU A 32 -4.94 8.89 -5.06
N THR A 33 -5.37 9.88 -4.27
CA THR A 33 -4.64 10.33 -3.08
C THR A 33 -4.56 9.21 -2.03
N PHE A 34 -5.68 8.57 -1.72
CA PHE A 34 -5.75 7.48 -0.77
C PHE A 34 -4.94 6.25 -1.21
N LEU A 35 -5.02 5.91 -2.50
CA LEU A 35 -4.19 4.86 -3.11
C LEU A 35 -2.69 5.12 -2.93
N GLN A 36 -2.25 6.35 -3.18
CA GLN A 36 -0.85 6.73 -3.04
C GLN A 36 -0.38 6.70 -1.58
N GLU A 37 -1.25 7.07 -0.64
CA GLU A 37 -1.00 6.96 0.80
C GLU A 37 -0.81 5.49 1.22
N VAL A 38 -1.69 4.57 0.79
CA VAL A 38 -1.59 3.14 1.12
C VAL A 38 -0.31 2.50 0.57
N GLU A 39 0.11 2.80 -0.66
CA GLU A 39 1.37 2.28 -1.18
C GLU A 39 2.58 2.87 -0.44
N THR A 40 2.50 4.16 -0.06
CA THR A 40 3.54 4.82 0.73
C THR A 40 3.67 4.20 2.12
N ASP A 41 2.57 3.95 2.82
CA ASP A 41 2.54 3.33 4.14
C ASP A 41 3.02 1.88 4.12
N SER A 42 2.60 1.12 3.11
CA SER A 42 3.08 -0.24 2.86
C SER A 42 4.61 -0.26 2.65
N GLN A 43 5.13 0.70 1.88
CA GLN A 43 6.57 0.84 1.67
C GLN A 43 7.30 1.27 2.95
N ALA A 44 6.78 2.27 3.66
CA ALA A 44 7.33 2.75 4.93
C ALA A 44 7.39 1.64 5.97
N SER A 45 6.35 0.79 6.07
CA SER A 45 6.32 -0.38 6.96
C SER A 45 7.47 -1.35 6.64
N ASN A 46 7.69 -1.64 5.36
CA ASN A 46 8.79 -2.50 4.93
C ASN A 46 10.16 -1.88 5.23
N ASP A 47 10.29 -0.56 5.07
CA ASP A 47 11.52 0.17 5.37
C ASP A 47 11.79 0.18 6.88
N VAL A 48 10.78 0.40 7.72
CA VAL A 48 10.91 0.30 9.18
C VAL A 48 11.35 -1.10 9.58
N ALA A 49 10.76 -2.16 9.03
CA ALA A 49 11.20 -3.52 9.29
C ALA A 49 12.65 -3.78 8.86
N SER A 50 13.03 -3.26 7.70
CA SER A 50 14.40 -3.36 7.15
C SER A 50 15.40 -2.63 8.04
N VAL A 51 15.06 -1.42 8.51
CA VAL A 51 15.86 -0.64 9.44
C VAL A 51 15.96 -1.34 10.78
N LEU A 52 14.87 -1.84 11.36
CA LEU A 52 14.89 -2.64 12.60
C LEU A 52 15.74 -3.92 12.44
N SER A 53 15.86 -4.44 11.21
CA SER A 53 16.76 -5.55 10.90
C SER A 53 18.24 -5.14 10.78
N ARG A 54 18.54 -3.85 10.51
CA ARG A 54 19.89 -3.32 10.20
C ARG A 54 20.49 -2.42 11.27
N GLN A 55 19.75 -1.48 11.84
CA GLN A 55 20.19 -0.56 12.91
C GLN A 55 20.83 -1.25 14.11
N PRO A 56 20.33 -2.38 14.62
CA PRO A 56 21.01 -3.07 15.71
C PRO A 56 22.42 -3.56 15.34
N LEU A 57 22.74 -3.80 14.06
CA LEU A 57 24.10 -4.13 13.61
C LEU A 57 25.02 -2.90 13.64
N CYS A 58 24.54 -1.73 13.21
CA CYS A 58 25.35 -0.49 13.22
C CYS A 58 25.64 0.04 14.63
N ALA A 59 24.69 -0.07 15.57
CA ALA A 59 24.90 0.31 16.96
C ALA A 59 25.96 -0.58 17.64
N LEU A 60 25.96 -1.89 17.34
CA LEU A 60 27.01 -2.81 17.76
C LEU A 60 28.36 -2.49 17.09
N GLN A 61 28.37 -2.18 15.79
CA GLN A 61 29.58 -1.82 15.05
C GLN A 61 30.25 -0.57 15.64
N ASN A 62 29.47 0.48 15.94
CA ASN A 62 29.97 1.71 16.54
C ASN A 62 30.49 1.49 17.98
N PHE A 63 29.82 0.65 18.78
CA PHE A 63 30.31 0.24 20.09
C PHE A 63 31.62 -0.54 19.99
N GLN A 64 31.76 -1.41 19.00
CA GLN A 64 32.98 -2.17 18.74
C GLN A 64 34.16 -1.24 18.36
N THR A 65 33.93 -0.24 17.50
CA THR A 65 34.96 0.75 17.14
C THR A 65 35.32 1.69 18.30
N LEU A 66 34.36 2.06 19.16
CA LEU A 66 34.61 2.87 20.36
C LEU A 66 35.45 2.11 21.40
N ILE A 67 35.22 0.80 21.53
CA ILE A 67 36.00 -0.08 22.40
C ILE A 67 37.42 -0.25 21.85
N GLU A 68 37.59 -0.53 20.56
CA GLU A 68 38.90 -0.67 19.91
C GLU A 68 39.77 0.60 20.05
N LYS A 69 39.17 1.79 19.89
CA LYS A 69 39.86 3.08 20.13
C LYS A 69 40.26 3.29 21.59
N LYS A 70 39.51 2.73 22.56
CA LYS A 70 39.77 2.90 24.00
C LYS A 70 40.76 1.87 24.55
N THR A 71 40.87 0.69 23.92
CA THR A 71 41.85 -0.36 24.26
C THR A 71 43.26 -0.08 23.75
N ASN A 72 43.43 0.74 22.70
CA ASN A 72 44.76 1.08 22.16
C ASN A 72 45.52 2.17 22.95
N SER A 73 44.94 2.71 24.03
CA SER A 73 45.51 3.86 24.76
C SER A 73 45.97 3.57 26.19
N ASN A 74 45.96 2.32 26.70
CA ASN A 74 46.55 2.12 28.02
C ASN A 74 47.19 0.75 28.26
N VAL A 75 48.32 0.83 28.93
CA VAL A 75 49.30 -0.21 29.22
C VAL A 75 48.75 -1.22 30.24
N TYR A 76 48.87 -2.49 29.90
CA TYR A 76 48.98 -3.69 30.75
C TYR A 76 48.07 -3.82 31.99
N TRP A 77 47.02 -4.65 31.89
CA TRP A 77 46.50 -5.44 33.03
C TRP A 77 45.79 -6.72 32.54
N PRO A 78 46.44 -7.91 32.60
CA PRO A 78 45.85 -9.19 32.14
C PRO A 78 44.56 -9.59 32.88
N ALA A 79 44.43 -9.23 34.17
CA ALA A 79 43.24 -9.55 34.97
C ALA A 79 42.04 -8.63 34.67
N ALA A 80 42.29 -7.35 34.39
CA ALA A 80 41.26 -6.43 33.91
C ALA A 80 40.84 -6.83 32.49
N GLU A 81 41.77 -7.26 31.63
CA GLU A 81 41.44 -7.77 30.31
C GLU A 81 40.51 -8.98 30.34
N LEU A 82 40.69 -9.95 31.23
CA LEU A 82 39.78 -11.10 31.37
C LEU A 82 38.43 -10.72 31.99
N TYR A 83 38.40 -9.82 32.98
CA TYR A 83 37.14 -9.34 33.58
C TYR A 83 36.32 -8.49 32.59
N TYR A 84 36.98 -7.57 31.88
CA TYR A 84 36.36 -6.77 30.82
C TYR A 84 36.17 -7.54 29.51
N ALA A 85 36.94 -8.59 29.22
CA ALA A 85 36.67 -9.52 28.10
C ALA A 85 35.46 -10.40 28.41
N GLY A 86 35.34 -10.90 29.64
CA GLY A 86 34.15 -11.59 30.13
C GLY A 86 32.91 -10.71 30.01
N LYS A 87 32.96 -9.46 30.51
CA LYS A 87 31.87 -8.48 30.30
C LYS A 87 31.66 -8.08 28.83
N ARG A 88 32.72 -7.97 28.00
CA ARG A 88 32.60 -7.71 26.55
C ARG A 88 31.88 -8.85 25.84
N GLN A 89 32.27 -10.08 26.09
CA GLN A 89 31.69 -11.28 25.48
C GLN A 89 30.26 -11.52 25.97
N TYR A 90 29.96 -11.18 27.24
CA TYR A 90 28.60 -11.21 27.79
C TYR A 90 27.72 -10.07 27.28
N SER A 91 28.25 -8.85 27.10
CA SER A 91 27.54 -7.72 26.50
C SER A 91 27.31 -7.93 25.01
N TYR A 92 28.26 -8.55 24.31
CA TYR A 92 28.13 -8.94 22.91
C TYR A 92 27.07 -10.04 22.77
N ASN A 93 27.12 -11.10 23.59
CA ASN A 93 26.10 -12.15 23.60
C ASN A 93 24.72 -11.62 24.03
N SER A 94 24.64 -10.76 25.04
CA SER A 94 23.37 -10.20 25.54
C SER A 94 22.75 -9.16 24.61
N GLY A 95 23.59 -8.36 23.94
CA GLY A 95 23.20 -7.46 22.86
C GLY A 95 22.74 -8.23 21.64
N CYS A 96 23.49 -9.26 21.21
CA CYS A 96 23.07 -10.17 20.14
C CYS A 96 21.75 -10.90 20.46
N VAL A 97 21.45 -11.24 21.72
CA VAL A 97 20.17 -11.87 22.12
C VAL A 97 18.99 -10.88 22.06
N GLY A 98 19.18 -9.63 22.50
CA GLY A 98 18.16 -8.57 22.36
C GLY A 98 17.88 -8.24 20.89
N ILE A 99 18.93 -8.20 20.08
CA ILE A 99 18.86 -7.96 18.63
C ILE A 99 18.20 -9.11 17.89
N LYS A 100 18.53 -10.36 18.26
CA LYS A 100 17.81 -11.54 17.75
C LYS A 100 16.33 -11.49 18.12
N SER A 101 15.99 -11.03 19.31
CA SER A 101 14.59 -10.94 19.76
C SER A 101 13.80 -9.90 18.96
N VAL A 102 14.34 -8.70 18.74
CA VAL A 102 13.69 -7.68 17.90
C VAL A 102 13.53 -8.15 16.45
N ILE A 103 14.54 -8.79 15.87
CA ILE A 103 14.46 -9.30 14.50
C ILE A 103 13.42 -10.43 14.37
N ILE A 104 13.40 -11.37 15.32
CA ILE A 104 12.53 -12.56 15.27
C ILE A 104 11.09 -12.21 15.62
N TYR A 105 10.86 -11.37 16.62
CA TYR A 105 9.52 -11.11 17.16
C TYR A 105 8.88 -9.82 16.62
N VAL A 106 9.64 -8.93 15.98
CA VAL A 106 9.12 -7.65 15.44
C VAL A 106 9.34 -7.57 13.94
N SER A 107 10.59 -7.56 13.48
CA SER A 107 10.88 -7.28 12.06
C SER A 107 10.37 -8.36 11.11
N ARG A 108 10.56 -9.65 11.43
CA ARG A 108 10.09 -10.77 10.57
C ARG A 108 8.56 -10.84 10.48
N PRO A 109 7.81 -10.87 11.61
CA PRO A 109 6.35 -10.87 11.56
C PRO A 109 5.80 -9.65 10.83
N MET A 110 6.41 -8.47 11.03
CA MET A 110 5.98 -7.25 10.34
C MET A 110 6.16 -7.37 8.82
N LEU A 111 7.31 -7.86 8.34
CA LEU A 111 7.55 -8.09 6.90
C LEU A 111 6.62 -9.14 6.31
N ASP A 112 6.45 -10.27 6.99
CA ASP A 112 5.63 -11.37 6.48
C ASP A 112 4.16 -10.93 6.37
N LYS A 113 3.68 -10.17 7.37
CA LYS A 113 2.33 -9.62 7.37
C LYS A 113 2.14 -8.43 6.42
N SER A 114 3.13 -7.55 6.25
CA SER A 114 3.00 -6.41 5.33
C SER A 114 3.20 -6.79 3.86
N PHE A 115 4.00 -7.83 3.58
CA PHE A 115 4.37 -8.22 2.21
C PHE A 115 3.15 -8.65 1.38
N HIS A 116 2.29 -9.50 1.93
CA HIS A 116 1.12 -9.98 1.21
C HIS A 116 0.11 -8.84 0.96
N ARG A 117 0.01 -7.88 1.89
CA ARG A 117 -0.77 -6.64 1.72
C ARG A 117 -0.22 -5.75 0.62
N LYS A 118 1.11 -5.60 0.52
CA LYS A 118 1.78 -4.92 -0.60
C LYS A 118 1.47 -5.57 -1.96
N VAL A 119 1.45 -6.91 -2.01
CA VAL A 119 1.08 -7.65 -3.23
C VAL A 119 -0.40 -7.46 -3.57
N GLN A 120 -1.27 -7.47 -2.56
CA GLN A 120 -2.71 -7.28 -2.74
C GLN A 120 -3.03 -5.86 -3.26
N SER A 121 -2.42 -4.83 -2.67
CA SER A 121 -2.50 -3.44 -3.14
C SER A 121 -2.17 -3.34 -4.63
N ARG A 122 -1.03 -3.90 -5.07
CA ARG A 122 -0.66 -3.93 -6.50
C ARG A 122 -1.70 -4.58 -7.41
N LYS A 123 -2.38 -5.64 -6.96
CA LYS A 123 -3.44 -6.29 -7.76
C LYS A 123 -4.62 -5.35 -7.98
N ILE A 124 -5.03 -4.60 -6.96
CA ILE A 124 -6.11 -3.60 -7.06
C ILE A 124 -5.74 -2.54 -8.11
N PHE A 125 -4.51 -2.03 -8.06
CA PHE A 125 -4.00 -1.07 -9.06
C PHE A 125 -4.01 -1.63 -10.48
N THR A 126 -3.49 -2.84 -10.69
CA THR A 126 -3.50 -3.49 -12.02
C THR A 126 -4.93 -3.72 -12.51
N HIS A 127 -5.85 -4.11 -11.63
CA HIS A 127 -7.24 -4.34 -11.98
C HIS A 127 -7.92 -3.04 -12.43
N ARG A 128 -7.69 -1.95 -11.70
CA ARG A 128 -8.15 -0.61 -12.04
C ARG A 128 -7.65 -0.15 -13.41
N GLU A 129 -6.34 -0.20 -13.64
CA GLU A 129 -5.72 0.20 -14.92
C GLU A 129 -6.28 -0.61 -16.11
N SER A 130 -6.56 -1.90 -15.88
CA SER A 130 -7.18 -2.76 -16.88
C SER A 130 -8.59 -2.29 -17.27
N PHE A 131 -9.40 -1.86 -16.29
CA PHE A 131 -10.73 -1.31 -16.55
C PHE A 131 -10.68 0.04 -17.25
N GLU A 132 -9.79 0.94 -16.82
CA GLU A 132 -9.62 2.24 -17.50
C GLU A 132 -9.24 2.06 -18.97
N THR A 133 -8.36 1.10 -19.26
CA THR A 133 -8.00 0.76 -20.64
C THR A 133 -9.19 0.25 -21.45
N ILE A 134 -10.06 -0.56 -20.84
CA ILE A 134 -11.27 -1.08 -21.50
C ILE A 134 -12.27 0.05 -21.75
N ILE A 135 -12.50 0.93 -20.77
CA ILE A 135 -13.39 2.09 -20.88
C ILE A 135 -12.90 3.02 -22.00
N ALA A 136 -11.62 3.37 -22.02
CA ALA A 136 -11.05 4.23 -23.05
C ALA A 136 -11.27 3.67 -24.47
N LYS A 137 -11.09 2.35 -24.67
CA LYS A 137 -11.37 1.69 -25.95
C LYS A 137 -12.85 1.75 -26.33
N THR A 138 -13.74 1.62 -25.35
CA THR A 138 -15.20 1.70 -25.55
C THR A 138 -15.63 3.12 -25.90
N GLU A 139 -15.04 4.13 -25.27
CA GLU A 139 -15.25 5.54 -25.60
C GLU A 139 -14.71 5.91 -26.98
N GLU A 140 -13.55 5.38 -27.38
CA GLU A 140 -13.00 5.56 -28.73
C GLU A 140 -13.96 5.00 -29.80
N LYS A 141 -14.52 3.80 -29.57
CA LYS A 141 -15.55 3.23 -30.46
C LYS A 141 -16.79 4.11 -30.55
N LEU A 142 -17.27 4.64 -29.41
CA LEU A 142 -18.40 5.55 -29.39
C LEU A 142 -18.13 6.83 -30.20
N SER A 143 -16.94 7.40 -30.06
CA SER A 143 -16.49 8.56 -30.82
C SER A 143 -16.49 8.29 -32.32
N LYS A 144 -15.99 7.11 -32.72
CA LYS A 144 -16.02 6.66 -34.13
C LYS A 144 -17.45 6.53 -34.64
N CYS A 145 -18.34 5.82 -33.95
CA CYS A 145 -19.74 5.66 -34.37
C CYS A 145 -20.45 7.01 -34.50
N ARG A 146 -20.15 7.98 -33.63
CA ARG A 146 -20.69 9.34 -33.72
C ARG A 146 -20.20 10.07 -34.98
N LEU A 147 -18.92 9.92 -35.32
CA LEU A 147 -18.33 10.53 -36.52
C LEU A 147 -18.97 9.94 -37.78
N ASP A 148 -19.07 8.61 -37.85
CA ASP A 148 -19.68 7.88 -38.97
C ASP A 148 -21.14 8.30 -39.14
N TYR A 149 -21.94 8.32 -38.07
CA TYR A 149 -23.33 8.78 -38.10
C TYR A 149 -23.46 10.20 -38.67
N LYS A 150 -22.61 11.14 -38.21
CA LYS A 150 -22.60 12.52 -38.72
C LYS A 150 -22.23 12.57 -40.20
N GLN A 151 -21.25 11.78 -40.62
CA GLN A 151 -20.79 11.71 -42.00
C GLN A 151 -21.91 11.20 -42.93
N PHE A 152 -22.53 10.05 -42.61
CA PHE A 152 -23.59 9.47 -43.42
C PHE A 152 -24.85 10.35 -43.45
N TYR A 153 -25.17 11.04 -42.35
CA TYR A 153 -26.21 12.07 -42.34
C TYR A 153 -25.94 13.19 -43.35
N MET A 154 -24.72 13.73 -43.37
CA MET A 154 -24.34 14.79 -44.31
C MET A 154 -24.39 14.31 -45.76
N SER A 155 -23.90 13.10 -46.05
CA SER A 155 -23.94 12.50 -47.38
C SER A 155 -25.38 12.32 -47.88
N HIS A 156 -26.26 11.75 -47.05
CA HIS A 156 -27.68 11.60 -47.39
C HIS A 156 -28.37 12.94 -47.62
N ARG A 157 -28.05 13.95 -46.80
CA ARG A 157 -28.61 15.30 -46.95
C ARG A 157 -28.17 15.97 -48.25
N GLN A 158 -26.94 15.74 -48.71
CA GLN A 158 -26.40 16.32 -49.95
C GLN A 158 -26.94 15.63 -51.19
N ASN A 159 -27.08 14.30 -51.17
CA ASN A 159 -27.60 13.52 -52.29
C ASN A 159 -28.56 12.42 -51.81
N PRO A 160 -29.85 12.76 -51.62
CA PRO A 160 -30.82 11.83 -51.07
C PRO A 160 -31.11 10.67 -52.02
N THR A 161 -30.72 9.47 -51.60
CA THR A 161 -30.97 8.21 -52.33
C THR A 161 -31.36 7.11 -51.36
N GLN A 162 -31.96 6.03 -51.87
CA GLN A 162 -32.32 4.86 -51.05
C GLN A 162 -31.08 4.26 -50.37
N HIS A 163 -29.95 4.22 -51.07
CA HIS A 163 -28.70 3.68 -50.55
C HIS A 163 -28.15 4.51 -49.38
N THR A 164 -28.04 5.83 -49.56
CA THR A 164 -27.55 6.74 -48.51
C THR A 164 -28.48 6.78 -47.30
N LEU A 165 -29.79 6.56 -47.50
CA LEU A 165 -30.75 6.43 -46.40
C LEU A 165 -30.47 5.18 -45.56
N THR A 166 -30.20 4.04 -46.20
CA THR A 166 -29.83 2.79 -45.50
C THR A 166 -28.57 2.98 -44.67
N GLU A 167 -27.49 3.52 -45.25
CA GLU A 167 -26.23 3.76 -44.53
C GLU A 167 -26.41 4.71 -43.34
N TYR A 168 -27.21 5.76 -43.49
CA TYR A 168 -27.53 6.69 -42.41
C TYR A 168 -28.27 6.00 -41.25
N ILE A 169 -29.29 5.19 -41.55
CA ILE A 169 -30.06 4.46 -40.54
C ILE A 169 -29.18 3.43 -39.82
N ASP A 170 -28.34 2.70 -40.56
CA ASP A 170 -27.44 1.70 -39.99
C ASP A 170 -26.40 2.35 -39.07
N ALA A 171 -25.81 3.47 -39.49
CA ALA A 171 -24.88 4.24 -38.67
C ALA A 171 -25.55 4.82 -37.41
N HIS A 172 -26.80 5.28 -37.51
CA HIS A 172 -27.58 5.73 -36.36
C HIS A 172 -27.78 4.60 -35.34
N ASN A 173 -28.23 3.43 -35.81
CA ASN A 173 -28.47 2.27 -34.96
C ASN A 173 -27.18 1.82 -34.26
N ALA A 174 -26.07 1.77 -34.99
CA ALA A 174 -24.76 1.45 -34.42
C ALA A 174 -24.32 2.45 -33.35
N TYR A 175 -24.51 3.76 -33.59
CA TYR A 175 -24.21 4.81 -32.62
C TYR A 175 -25.04 4.67 -31.34
N VAL A 176 -26.36 4.51 -31.45
CA VAL A 176 -27.25 4.38 -30.29
C VAL A 176 -26.93 3.11 -29.48
N GLN A 177 -26.67 1.98 -30.15
CA GLN A 177 -26.26 0.75 -29.47
C GLN A 177 -24.94 0.92 -28.71
N GLN A 178 -23.94 1.52 -29.35
CA GLN A 178 -22.64 1.77 -28.73
C GLN A 178 -22.78 2.76 -27.57
N LEU A 179 -23.65 3.77 -27.67
CA LEU A 179 -23.91 4.74 -26.62
C LEU A 179 -24.51 4.07 -25.38
N HIS A 180 -25.50 3.20 -25.55
CA HIS A 180 -26.06 2.42 -24.44
C HIS A 180 -25.02 1.50 -23.81
N ALA A 181 -24.22 0.80 -24.61
CA ALA A 181 -23.15 -0.06 -24.11
C ALA A 181 -22.11 0.74 -23.29
N THR A 182 -21.65 1.88 -23.81
CA THR A 182 -20.70 2.75 -23.10
C THR A 182 -21.28 3.29 -21.80
N ASN A 183 -22.52 3.79 -21.82
CA ASN A 183 -23.18 4.30 -20.61
C ASN A 183 -23.35 3.21 -19.54
N ALA A 184 -23.78 2.01 -19.93
CA ALA A 184 -23.91 0.89 -18.99
C ALA A 184 -22.55 0.49 -18.40
N MET A 185 -21.49 0.45 -19.21
CA MET A 185 -20.13 0.17 -18.71
C MET A 185 -19.64 1.22 -17.73
N LEU A 186 -19.84 2.51 -18.03
CA LEU A 186 -19.47 3.61 -17.13
C LEU A 186 -20.27 3.54 -15.82
N GLU A 187 -21.58 3.27 -15.90
CA GLU A 187 -22.43 3.12 -14.71
C GLU A 187 -21.95 1.98 -13.82
N THR A 188 -21.76 0.77 -14.35
CA THR A 188 -21.23 -0.36 -13.57
C THR A 188 -19.85 -0.05 -12.99
N TYR A 189 -18.95 0.54 -13.78
CA TYR A 189 -17.60 0.85 -13.31
C TYR A 189 -17.64 1.83 -12.13
N HIS A 190 -18.37 2.94 -12.25
CA HIS A 190 -18.38 3.99 -11.24
C HIS A 190 -19.26 3.66 -10.02
N CYS A 191 -20.38 2.97 -10.22
CA CYS A 191 -21.32 2.69 -9.15
C CYS A 191 -21.04 1.37 -8.42
N GLU A 192 -20.33 0.42 -9.04
CA GLU A 192 -20.07 -0.89 -8.44
C GLU A 192 -18.58 -1.19 -8.31
N THR A 193 -17.83 -1.14 -9.42
CA THR A 193 -16.42 -1.59 -9.44
C THR A 193 -15.51 -0.68 -8.60
N VAL A 194 -15.56 0.64 -8.81
CA VAL A 194 -14.73 1.58 -8.05
C VAL A 194 -15.00 1.50 -6.53
N PRO A 195 -16.25 1.50 -6.06
CA PRO A 195 -16.55 1.29 -4.63
C PRO A 195 -16.01 -0.03 -4.07
N GLN A 196 -16.07 -1.14 -4.82
CA GLN A 196 -15.52 -2.42 -4.39
C GLN A 196 -13.98 -2.36 -4.25
N LEU A 197 -13.29 -1.79 -5.24
CA LEU A 197 -11.84 -1.59 -5.17
C LEU A 197 -11.43 -0.69 -4.00
N MET A 198 -12.25 0.33 -3.69
CA MET A 198 -12.04 1.19 -2.52
C MET A 198 -12.19 0.43 -1.20
N GLN A 199 -13.22 -0.39 -1.08
CA GLN A 199 -13.43 -1.20 0.12
C GLN A 199 -12.28 -2.18 0.35
N GLU A 200 -11.84 -2.90 -0.69
CA GLU A 200 -10.69 -3.81 -0.59
C GLU A 200 -9.41 -3.07 -0.16
N LEU A 201 -9.23 -1.83 -0.61
CA LEU A 201 -8.08 -1.01 -0.25
C LEU A 201 -8.16 -0.47 1.18
N GLU A 202 -9.35 -0.08 1.63
CA GLU A 202 -9.60 0.31 3.03
C GLU A 202 -9.29 -0.85 3.99
N GLU A 203 -9.68 -2.07 3.63
CA GLU A 203 -9.33 -3.29 4.39
C GLU A 203 -7.81 -3.47 4.47
N ILE A 204 -7.08 -3.28 3.36
CA ILE A 204 -5.61 -3.34 3.35
C ILE A 204 -5.00 -2.26 4.25
N HIS A 205 -5.50 -1.02 4.20
CA HIS A 205 -4.99 0.08 5.01
C HIS A 205 -5.18 -0.19 6.51
N ASN A 206 -6.38 -0.60 6.91
CA ASN A 206 -6.70 -0.95 8.29
C ASN A 206 -5.82 -2.08 8.81
N ASP A 207 -5.57 -3.10 7.98
CA ASP A 207 -4.66 -4.19 8.32
C ASP A 207 -3.21 -3.72 8.49
N LEU A 208 -2.72 -2.86 7.60
CA LEU A 208 -1.37 -2.28 7.73
C LEU A 208 -1.25 -1.46 9.01
N TYR A 209 -2.26 -0.65 9.34
CA TYR A 209 -2.31 0.10 10.59
C TYR A 209 -2.21 -0.83 11.81
N SER A 210 -2.98 -1.91 11.83
CA SER A 210 -2.92 -2.93 12.89
C SER A 210 -1.56 -3.61 12.96
N ILE A 211 -0.95 -3.97 11.82
CA ILE A 211 0.37 -4.61 11.76
C ILE A 211 1.45 -3.68 12.34
N ILE A 212 1.42 -2.40 12.00
CA ILE A 212 2.36 -1.39 12.52
C ILE A 212 2.16 -1.22 14.03
N ALA A 213 0.92 -1.05 14.48
CA ALA A 213 0.59 -0.88 15.89
C ALA A 213 1.08 -2.08 16.73
N ASP A 214 0.77 -3.30 16.30
CA ASP A 214 1.24 -4.53 16.93
C ASP A 214 2.78 -4.58 16.97
N SER A 215 3.44 -4.18 15.89
CA SER A 215 4.91 -4.24 15.80
C SER A 215 5.57 -3.24 16.74
N ILE A 216 4.99 -2.05 16.92
CA ILE A 216 5.46 -1.05 17.90
C ILE A 216 5.28 -1.58 19.33
N LEU A 217 4.12 -2.13 19.65
CA LEU A 217 3.85 -2.70 20.98
C LEU A 217 4.79 -3.87 21.29
N ASN A 218 4.92 -4.83 20.37
CA ASN A 218 5.85 -5.95 20.52
C ASN A 218 7.30 -5.49 20.64
N GLY A 219 7.69 -4.42 19.93
CA GLY A 219 9.00 -3.79 20.06
C GLY A 219 9.24 -3.18 21.44
N ALA A 220 8.25 -2.46 21.96
CA ALA A 220 8.30 -1.88 23.31
C ALA A 220 8.41 -2.97 24.38
N ASP A 221 7.63 -4.04 24.27
CA ASP A 221 7.67 -5.19 25.19
C ASP A 221 9.03 -5.90 25.16
N CYS A 222 9.61 -6.11 23.97
CA CYS A 222 10.95 -6.69 23.84
C CYS A 222 12.01 -5.84 24.56
N ILE A 223 11.92 -4.52 24.47
CA ILE A 223 12.84 -3.59 25.12
C ILE A 223 12.60 -3.58 26.64
N ALA A 224 11.34 -3.50 27.07
CA ALA A 224 10.97 -3.46 28.49
C ALA A 224 11.44 -4.73 29.22
N ASN A 225 11.16 -5.92 28.66
CA ASN A 225 11.62 -7.19 29.22
C ASN A 225 13.14 -7.24 29.32
N LYS A 226 13.85 -6.71 28.32
CA LYS A 226 15.32 -6.64 28.37
C LYS A 226 15.83 -5.73 29.48
N LEU A 227 15.17 -4.59 29.71
CA LEU A 227 15.52 -3.67 30.79
C LEU A 227 15.27 -4.30 32.17
N PHE A 228 14.15 -5.01 32.35
CA PHE A 228 13.88 -5.77 33.58
C PHE A 228 14.93 -6.85 33.84
N ASP A 229 15.29 -7.64 32.83
CA ASP A 229 16.35 -8.65 32.93
C ASP A 229 17.71 -8.06 33.36
N LEU A 230 18.04 -6.86 32.86
CA LEU A 230 19.29 -6.18 33.22
C LEU A 230 19.24 -5.63 34.65
N GLN A 231 18.08 -5.13 35.07
CA GLN A 231 17.87 -4.60 36.41
C GLN A 231 17.95 -5.71 37.47
N ASP A 232 17.29 -6.85 37.25
CA ASP A 232 17.29 -8.00 38.16
C ASP A 232 18.73 -8.52 38.42
N ARG A 233 19.50 -8.71 37.34
CA ARG A 233 20.92 -9.09 37.44
C ARG A 233 21.79 -8.04 38.12
N SER A 234 21.45 -6.76 37.98
CA SER A 234 22.16 -5.69 38.69
C SER A 234 21.95 -5.82 40.20
N TRP A 235 20.74 -6.15 40.65
CA TRP A 235 20.45 -6.36 42.07
C TRP A 235 21.14 -7.60 42.63
N ASP A 236 21.15 -8.71 41.88
CA ASP A 236 21.88 -9.92 42.27
C ASP A 236 23.38 -9.67 42.45
N THR A 237 24.00 -8.96 41.52
CA THR A 237 25.43 -8.66 41.58
C THR A 237 25.80 -7.67 42.68
N VAL A 238 24.88 -6.77 43.07
CA VAL A 238 25.06 -5.91 44.25
C VAL A 238 24.95 -6.73 45.53
N SER A 239 23.91 -7.57 45.64
CA SER A 239 23.67 -8.45 46.78
C SER A 239 24.83 -9.43 47.03
N GLU A 240 25.40 -9.99 45.96
CA GLU A 240 26.54 -10.90 46.06
C GLU A 240 27.83 -10.18 46.51
N LYS A 241 28.06 -8.95 46.03
CA LYS A 241 29.19 -8.12 46.48
C LYS A 241 29.07 -7.71 47.95
N GLU A 242 27.86 -7.40 48.41
CA GLU A 242 27.62 -7.09 49.82
C GLU A 242 27.80 -8.34 50.69
N SER A 243 27.33 -9.50 50.25
CA SER A 243 27.52 -10.79 50.91
C SER A 243 29.01 -11.16 51.03
N LEU A 244 29.80 -10.91 49.99
CA LEU A 244 31.26 -11.14 49.99
C LEU A 244 32.01 -10.16 50.91
N LYS A 245 31.61 -8.88 50.93
CA LYS A 245 32.15 -7.88 51.88
C LYS A 245 31.85 -8.27 53.33
N PHE A 246 30.64 -8.75 53.60
CA PHE A 246 30.24 -9.18 54.93
C PHE A 246 31.06 -10.39 55.40
N ARG A 247 31.29 -11.36 54.50
CA ARG A 247 32.10 -12.56 54.79
C ARG A 247 33.59 -12.23 55.01
N HIS A 248 34.11 -11.20 54.35
CA HIS A 248 35.50 -10.75 54.50
C HIS A 248 35.73 -9.90 55.78
N ASN A 249 34.70 -9.21 56.28
CA ASN A 249 34.80 -8.42 57.52
C ASN A 249 34.58 -9.24 58.80
N HIS A 250 34.09 -10.47 58.70
CA HIS A 250 33.72 -11.33 59.84
C HIS A 250 34.41 -12.71 59.86
N GLY A 251 35.46 -12.90 59.06
CA GLY A 251 36.36 -14.06 59.12
C GLY A 251 37.79 -13.63 59.39
#